data_AF-A0A5N5KZB6-F1
#
_entry.id   AF-A0A5N5KZB6-F1
#
_cell.length_a   1.000
_cell.length_b   1.000
_cell.length_c   1.000
_cell.angle_alpha   90.00
_cell.angle_beta   90.00
_cell.angle_gamma   90.00
#
_symmetry.space_group_name_H-M   'P 1'
#
loop_
_entity.id
_entity.type
_entity.pdbx_description
1 polymer ?
#
loop_
_entity_poly.entity_id
_entity_poly.type
_entity_poly.pdbx_seq_one_letter_code
_entity_poly.pdbx_strand_id
1 'polypeptide(L)'
;MSDSSAVEGARGICDWTAGCRGSECWRSGSAAMGDLLLWVLAVLLVLFCSLDVWYYLRLVAVLLRAWFLSPVFDITAEQSVGGYVLLHDIDMCHMNNARYLRECDFARISLYARNGVLKALRALGATMVVGATTMRYRRPLCVGEKFELRTRIVTWDGKAFYLEQRFVSRKDGMVAAVMFCKQNVLRGSPDQILQHLCKRKYRLAAAGVSLADMLLWVLSSLLVLFSTIDLWYFMRGAWAVLKYLFQDPVRDVLAEQVVHGRVLPHDIDYMGHMNNARYLRECDFARLSYYTRNGMFKASHALGARMVVGASTIRYRRSLGLGEAFELRSRIVAWDEKSFFVEQRFVSKSDGFISAVILCRQNVIHSTPDQILQHVCKRKVECPDIPEDLQHWINFISANSQALRAECGLDEKTK
;
A
#
# COMPACT_ATOMS: atom_id res chain seq x y z
N MET A 1 -100.47 41.54 26.63
CA MET A 1 -99.64 41.94 27.77
C MET A 1 -98.59 40.86 27.92
N SER A 2 -97.30 41.04 27.65
CA SER A 2 -96.42 42.21 27.56
C SER A 2 -95.18 41.84 26.74
N ASP A 3 -94.48 42.87 26.27
CA ASP A 3 -93.43 42.91 25.25
C ASP A 3 -92.10 42.16 25.48
N SER A 4 -91.41 42.05 24.35
CA SER A 4 -90.02 41.71 24.02
C SER A 4 -88.90 42.38 24.84
N SER A 5 -87.76 41.69 25.00
CA SER A 5 -86.45 42.11 24.41
C SER A 5 -85.27 41.17 24.79
N ALA A 6 -84.53 40.78 23.75
CA ALA A 6 -83.14 40.28 23.60
C ALA A 6 -82.21 40.00 24.81
N VAL A 7 -81.51 38.85 24.78
CA VAL A 7 -80.09 38.69 25.21
C VAL A 7 -79.39 37.61 24.36
N GLU A 8 -78.17 37.92 23.92
CA GLU A 8 -77.20 37.08 23.20
C GLU A 8 -76.77 35.81 23.96
N GLY A 9 -76.40 34.75 23.25
CA GLY A 9 -75.64 33.66 23.84
C GLY A 9 -75.43 32.42 22.97
N ALA A 10 -74.16 32.07 22.79
CA ALA A 10 -73.62 30.76 22.41
C ALA A 10 -73.56 30.36 20.92
N ARG A 11 -72.36 30.59 20.37
CA ARG A 11 -71.73 29.86 19.26
C ARG A 11 -71.69 28.35 19.53
N GLY A 12 -71.95 27.58 18.49
CA GLY A 12 -71.56 26.17 18.42
C GLY A 12 -72.24 25.46 17.27
N ILE A 13 -71.50 25.18 16.19
CA ILE A 13 -71.39 23.87 15.51
C ILE A 13 -70.41 24.04 14.34
N CYS A 14 -69.37 23.21 14.40
CA CYS A 14 -68.24 23.15 13.48
C CYS A 14 -68.63 22.54 12.15
N ASP A 15 -68.18 23.15 11.05
CA ASP A 15 -68.18 22.55 9.71
C ASP A 15 -66.82 21.85 9.47
N TRP A 16 -66.85 20.53 9.22
CA TRP A 16 -65.70 19.62 9.15
C TRP A 16 -65.31 19.34 7.68
N THR A 17 -64.85 20.36 6.93
CA THR A 17 -64.46 20.18 5.52
C THR A 17 -63.12 20.81 5.10
N ALA A 18 -62.12 20.84 5.99
CA ALA A 18 -60.75 21.19 5.58
C ALA A 18 -59.69 20.44 6.39
N GLY A 19 -59.09 19.38 5.82
CA GLY A 19 -58.02 18.68 6.54
C GLY A 19 -57.29 17.50 5.90
N CYS A 20 -57.38 17.24 4.60
CA CYS A 20 -56.48 16.28 3.93
C CYS A 20 -55.33 17.01 3.23
N ARG A 21 -54.28 17.37 3.98
CA ARG A 21 -52.99 17.85 3.44
C ARG A 21 -51.76 17.26 4.16
N GLY A 22 -51.95 16.20 4.96
CA GLY A 22 -50.87 15.60 5.76
C GLY A 22 -50.20 14.37 5.14
N SER A 23 -50.91 13.57 4.33
CA SER A 23 -50.39 12.26 3.86
C SER A 23 -49.46 12.36 2.64
N GLU A 24 -49.62 13.37 1.78
CA GLU A 24 -48.76 13.57 0.60
C GLU A 24 -47.39 14.13 0.98
N CYS A 25 -47.32 14.99 2.00
CA CYS A 25 -46.07 15.60 2.46
C CYS A 25 -45.12 14.59 3.15
N TRP A 26 -45.68 13.55 3.79
CA TRP A 26 -44.88 12.47 4.38
C TRP A 26 -44.39 11.46 3.34
N ARG A 27 -45.17 11.19 2.27
CA ARG A 27 -44.71 10.35 1.15
C ARG A 27 -43.64 11.05 0.32
N SER A 28 -43.76 12.35 0.07
CA SER A 28 -42.74 13.10 -0.69
C SER A 28 -41.43 13.24 0.08
N GLY A 29 -41.46 13.45 1.40
CA GLY A 29 -40.27 13.54 2.25
C GLY A 29 -39.54 12.20 2.39
N SER A 30 -40.27 11.08 2.48
CA SER A 30 -39.70 9.73 2.52
C SER A 30 -39.08 9.31 1.17
N ALA A 31 -39.74 9.63 0.06
CA ALA A 31 -39.21 9.38 -1.28
C ALA A 31 -37.96 10.23 -1.55
N ALA A 32 -37.97 11.52 -1.22
CA ALA A 32 -36.81 12.40 -1.37
C ALA A 32 -35.61 11.98 -0.49
N MET A 33 -35.87 11.46 0.72
CA MET A 33 -34.83 10.89 1.59
C MET A 33 -34.26 9.60 1.01
N GLY A 34 -35.12 8.73 0.44
CA GLY A 34 -34.71 7.52 -0.27
C GLY A 34 -33.85 7.81 -1.50
N ASP A 35 -34.25 8.80 -2.31
CA ASP A 35 -33.52 9.24 -3.49
C ASP A 35 -32.16 9.85 -3.13
N LEU A 36 -32.10 10.68 -2.07
CA LEU A 36 -30.84 11.22 -1.56
C LEU A 36 -29.91 10.12 -1.06
N LEU A 37 -30.43 9.13 -0.34
CA LEU A 37 -29.65 7.99 0.14
C LEU A 37 -29.10 7.15 -1.03
N LEU A 38 -29.92 6.90 -2.05
CA LEU A 38 -29.52 6.21 -3.28
C LEU A 38 -28.40 6.97 -4.01
N TRP A 39 -28.53 8.30 -4.13
CA TRP A 39 -27.48 9.14 -4.71
C TRP A 39 -26.19 9.12 -3.90
N VAL A 40 -26.26 9.20 -2.58
CA VAL A 40 -25.10 9.10 -1.69
C VAL A 40 -24.43 7.73 -1.85
N LEU A 41 -25.20 6.63 -1.85
CA LEU A 41 -24.67 5.29 -2.05
C LEU A 41 -24.04 5.11 -3.45
N ALA A 42 -24.66 5.66 -4.49
CA ALA A 42 -24.13 5.63 -5.85
C ALA A 42 -22.81 6.41 -5.96
N VAL A 43 -22.73 7.61 -5.37
CA VAL A 43 -21.49 8.41 -5.34
C VAL A 43 -20.41 7.70 -4.54
N LEU A 44 -20.73 7.14 -3.37
CA LEU A 44 -19.79 6.36 -2.57
C LEU A 44 -19.28 5.12 -3.33
N LEU A 45 -20.15 4.43 -4.05
CA LEU A 45 -19.79 3.30 -4.90
C LEU A 45 -18.84 3.73 -6.02
N VAL A 46 -19.16 4.81 -6.74
CA VAL A 46 -18.31 5.36 -7.81
C VAL A 46 -16.95 5.78 -7.26
N LEU A 47 -16.90 6.49 -6.13
CA LEU A 47 -15.65 6.90 -5.48
C LEU A 47 -14.83 5.68 -5.05
N PHE A 48 -15.44 4.64 -4.50
CA PHE A 48 -14.75 3.43 -4.07
C PHE A 48 -14.27 2.57 -5.24
N CYS A 49 -15.01 2.53 -6.34
CA CYS A 49 -14.58 1.85 -7.57
C CYS A 49 -13.46 2.60 -8.30
N SER A 50 -13.39 3.92 -8.15
CA SER A 50 -12.44 4.76 -8.88
C SER A 50 -11.18 5.10 -8.09
N LEU A 51 -11.26 5.28 -6.77
CA LEU A 51 -10.15 5.74 -5.92
C LEU A 51 -9.79 4.70 -4.85
N ASP A 52 -8.53 4.66 -4.42
CA ASP A 52 -8.14 3.94 -3.19
C ASP A 52 -8.57 4.76 -1.97
N VAL A 53 -9.88 4.85 -1.74
CA VAL A 53 -10.49 5.65 -0.66
C VAL A 53 -9.85 5.31 0.69
N TRP A 54 -9.54 4.03 0.92
CA TRP A 54 -8.91 3.58 2.16
C TRP A 54 -7.51 4.16 2.37
N TYR A 55 -6.69 4.23 1.31
CA TYR A 55 -5.39 4.89 1.39
C TYR A 55 -5.53 6.35 1.87
N TYR A 56 -6.46 7.11 1.31
CA TYR A 56 -6.67 8.51 1.68
C TYR A 56 -7.27 8.68 3.08
N LEU A 57 -8.26 7.87 3.45
CA LEU A 57 -8.83 7.88 4.80
C LEU A 57 -7.76 7.57 5.85
N ARG A 58 -6.91 6.56 5.59
CA ARG A 58 -5.82 6.19 6.50
C ARG A 58 -4.74 7.26 6.56
N LEU A 59 -4.42 7.91 5.44
CA LEU A 59 -3.50 9.05 5.41
C LEU A 59 -4.01 10.19 6.31
N VAL A 60 -5.30 10.54 6.21
CA VAL A 60 -5.93 11.54 7.08
C VAL A 60 -5.86 11.10 8.54
N ALA A 61 -6.24 9.85 8.85
CA ALA A 61 -6.17 9.32 10.21
C ALA A 61 -4.74 9.34 10.79
N VAL A 62 -3.72 9.03 9.99
CA VAL A 62 -2.30 9.10 10.38
C VAL A 62 -1.90 10.53 10.71
N LEU A 63 -2.28 11.51 9.88
CA LEU A 63 -1.98 12.92 10.11
C LEU A 63 -2.71 13.49 11.33
N LEU A 64 -4.00 13.14 11.51
CA LEU A 64 -4.77 13.52 12.69
C LEU A 64 -4.15 12.92 13.95
N ARG A 65 -3.85 11.62 13.96
CA ARG A 65 -3.20 10.95 15.09
C ARG A 65 -1.85 11.58 15.41
N ALA A 66 -1.06 11.95 14.41
CA ALA A 66 0.24 12.60 14.60
C ALA A 66 0.15 13.93 15.37
N TRP A 67 -0.98 14.65 15.31
CA TRP A 67 -1.20 15.87 16.12
C TRP A 67 -1.40 15.59 17.60
N PHE A 68 -1.88 14.41 17.97
CA PHE A 68 -2.10 14.01 19.36
C PHE A 68 -0.88 13.28 19.97
N LEU A 69 0.10 12.90 19.15
CA LEU A 69 1.32 12.27 19.61
C LEU A 69 2.38 13.31 19.97
N SER A 70 3.23 13.00 20.95
CA SER A 70 4.34 13.87 21.34
C SER A 70 5.24 14.22 20.15
N PRO A 71 5.71 15.47 20.03
CA PRO A 71 6.66 15.85 18.99
C PRO A 71 7.96 15.04 19.10
N VAL A 72 8.62 14.84 17.96
CA VAL A 72 9.91 14.13 17.88
C VAL A 72 10.99 15.17 17.62
N PHE A 73 11.84 15.43 18.61
CA PHE A 73 12.89 16.44 18.50
C PHE A 73 14.19 15.87 17.93
N ASP A 74 14.57 14.68 18.37
CA ASP A 74 15.70 13.97 17.78
C ASP A 74 15.25 13.24 16.51
N ILE A 75 15.69 13.76 15.38
CA ILE A 75 15.36 13.25 14.04
C ILE A 75 16.16 11.97 13.73
N THR A 76 17.27 11.75 14.44
CA THR A 76 18.13 10.56 14.28
C THR A 76 17.71 9.41 15.20
N ALA A 77 17.03 9.72 16.31
CA ALA A 77 16.49 8.71 17.22
C ALA A 77 15.54 7.75 16.51
N GLU A 78 15.64 6.47 16.87
CA GLU A 78 14.71 5.45 16.39
C GLU A 78 13.29 5.73 16.89
N GLN A 79 12.33 5.65 15.96
CA GLN A 79 10.91 5.90 16.21
C GLN A 79 10.11 4.64 15.99
N SER A 80 9.34 4.25 17.00
CA SER A 80 8.48 3.06 16.94
C SER A 80 7.02 3.41 16.79
N VAL A 81 6.34 2.77 15.83
CA VAL A 81 4.88 2.81 15.69
C VAL A 81 4.34 1.39 15.77
N GLY A 82 3.40 1.16 16.70
CA GLY A 82 2.70 -0.12 16.81
C GLY A 82 1.56 -0.26 15.81
N GLY A 83 1.41 -1.45 15.24
CA GLY A 83 0.34 -1.81 14.31
C GLY A 83 -0.13 -3.25 14.49
N TYR A 84 -1.25 -3.57 13.83
CA TYR A 84 -1.79 -4.92 13.70
C TYR A 84 -1.89 -5.25 12.21
N VAL A 85 -1.62 -6.50 11.83
CA VAL A 85 -1.95 -6.98 10.47
C VAL A 85 -3.46 -7.16 10.38
N LEU A 86 -4.11 -6.35 9.56
CA LEU A 86 -5.56 -6.41 9.38
C LEU A 86 -5.91 -7.29 8.18
N LEU A 87 -7.16 -7.74 8.09
CA LEU A 87 -7.61 -8.63 7.01
C LEU A 87 -7.39 -8.04 5.60
N HIS A 88 -7.45 -6.72 5.45
CA HIS A 88 -7.20 -6.03 4.18
C HIS A 88 -5.71 -5.90 3.81
N ASP A 89 -4.81 -6.25 4.72
CA ASP A 89 -3.36 -6.19 4.50
C ASP A 89 -2.79 -7.50 3.93
N ILE A 90 -3.65 -8.50 3.67
CA ILE A 90 -3.24 -9.90 3.54
C ILE A 90 -3.43 -10.41 2.12
N ASP A 91 -2.46 -11.19 1.64
CA ASP A 91 -2.64 -12.16 0.56
C ASP A 91 -2.17 -13.55 1.04
N MET A 92 -2.76 -14.63 0.52
CA MET A 92 -2.32 -16.01 0.80
C MET A 92 -1.96 -16.27 2.29
N CYS A 93 -2.82 -15.78 3.20
CA CYS A 93 -2.71 -15.88 4.67
C CYS A 93 -1.55 -15.14 5.36
N HIS A 94 -0.81 -14.27 4.68
CA HIS A 94 0.22 -13.40 5.27
C HIS A 94 0.15 -11.96 4.72
N MET A 95 0.79 -11.01 5.40
CA MET A 95 0.81 -9.62 4.95
C MET A 95 1.41 -9.50 3.55
N ASN A 96 0.69 -8.87 2.64
CA ASN A 96 1.10 -8.68 1.26
C ASN A 96 2.36 -7.77 1.20
N ASN A 97 3.28 -8.09 0.29
CA ASN A 97 4.56 -7.40 0.14
C ASN A 97 4.43 -5.88 -0.07
N ALA A 98 3.45 -5.43 -0.85
CA ALA A 98 3.19 -4.00 -1.09
C ALA A 98 2.58 -3.30 0.14
N ARG A 99 1.94 -4.04 1.05
CA ARG A 99 1.36 -3.49 2.29
C ARG A 99 2.46 -3.11 3.28
N TYR A 100 3.55 -3.87 3.35
CA TYR A 100 4.73 -3.46 4.12
C TYR A 100 5.26 -2.09 3.67
N LEU A 101 5.39 -1.86 2.36
CA LEU A 101 5.87 -0.58 1.84
C LEU A 101 4.93 0.58 2.18
N ARG A 102 3.61 0.33 2.10
CA ARG A 102 2.57 1.29 2.45
C ARG A 102 2.61 1.66 3.94
N GLU A 103 2.81 0.70 4.84
CA GLU A 103 2.99 0.99 6.28
C GLU A 103 4.25 1.82 6.54
N CYS A 104 5.34 1.53 5.82
CA CYS A 104 6.55 2.36 5.89
C CYS A 104 6.31 3.80 5.47
N ASP A 105 5.52 4.04 4.40
CA ASP A 105 5.10 5.38 3.97
C ASP A 105 4.32 6.10 5.08
N PHE A 106 3.32 5.46 5.68
CA PHE A 106 2.52 6.06 6.75
C PHE A 106 3.35 6.39 8.00
N ALA A 107 4.27 5.50 8.40
CA ALA A 107 5.18 5.76 9.51
C ALA A 107 6.08 6.98 9.23
N ARG A 108 6.59 7.12 8.00
CA ARG A 108 7.39 8.29 7.58
C ARG A 108 6.57 9.56 7.60
N ILE A 109 5.34 9.55 7.07
CA ILE A 109 4.45 10.73 7.06
C ILE A 109 4.12 11.17 8.50
N SER A 110 3.82 10.23 9.39
CA SER A 110 3.61 10.50 10.81
C SER A 110 4.85 11.13 11.46
N LEU A 111 6.03 10.57 11.19
CA LEU A 111 7.30 11.11 11.68
C LEU A 111 7.54 12.55 11.17
N TYR A 112 7.34 12.80 9.88
CA TYR A 112 7.57 14.13 9.30
C TYR A 112 6.58 15.19 9.78
N ALA A 113 5.35 14.78 10.12
CA ALA A 113 4.40 15.65 10.76
C ALA A 113 4.85 16.02 12.19
N ARG A 114 5.33 15.04 12.96
CA ARG A 114 5.72 15.20 14.38
C ARG A 114 7.05 15.89 14.59
N ASN A 115 8.03 15.69 13.71
CA ASN A 115 9.34 16.36 13.78
C ASN A 115 9.38 17.68 13.02
N GLY A 116 8.31 18.02 12.28
CA GLY A 116 8.20 19.29 11.58
C GLY A 116 8.85 19.35 10.19
N VAL A 117 9.35 18.24 9.66
CA VAL A 117 9.88 18.13 8.28
C VAL A 117 8.84 18.60 7.27
N LEU A 118 7.56 18.25 7.41
CA LEU A 118 6.52 18.71 6.48
C LEU A 118 6.40 20.24 6.44
N LYS A 119 6.57 20.91 7.59
CA LYS A 119 6.57 22.37 7.67
C LYS A 119 7.84 22.97 7.05
N ALA A 120 9.00 22.33 7.27
CA ALA A 120 10.27 22.74 6.69
C ALA A 120 10.24 22.65 5.15
N LEU A 121 9.70 21.54 4.60
CA LEU A 121 9.54 21.36 3.15
C LEU A 121 8.70 22.48 2.53
N ARG A 122 7.57 22.82 3.16
CA ARG A 122 6.73 23.95 2.70
C ARG A 122 7.47 25.29 2.77
N ALA A 123 8.18 25.56 3.87
CA ALA A 123 8.91 26.81 4.06
C ALA A 123 10.07 26.98 3.06
N LEU A 124 10.69 25.87 2.65
CA LEU A 124 11.81 25.86 1.72
C LEU A 124 11.38 25.69 0.25
N GLY A 125 10.09 25.45 -0.02
CA GLY A 125 9.62 25.08 -1.37
C GLY A 125 10.19 23.74 -1.86
N ALA A 126 10.73 22.92 -0.95
CA ALA A 126 11.36 21.64 -1.23
C ALA A 126 10.32 20.51 -1.21
N THR A 127 10.63 19.41 -1.89
CA THR A 127 9.78 18.21 -1.91
C THR A 127 10.62 16.97 -1.68
N MET A 128 10.13 16.02 -0.88
CA MET A 128 10.80 14.73 -0.69
C MET A 128 10.09 13.65 -1.50
N VAL A 129 10.87 12.92 -2.30
CA VAL A 129 10.38 11.80 -3.12
C VAL A 129 11.21 10.56 -2.85
N VAL A 130 10.58 9.40 -2.85
CA VAL A 130 11.29 8.12 -2.71
C VAL A 130 12.00 7.82 -4.03
N GLY A 131 13.33 7.69 -4.00
CA GLY A 131 14.14 7.37 -5.17
C GLY A 131 14.44 5.87 -5.31
N ALA A 132 14.59 5.17 -4.20
CA ALA A 132 14.79 3.73 -4.19
C ALA A 132 14.34 3.12 -2.86
N THR A 133 13.84 1.89 -2.92
CA THR A 133 13.50 1.09 -1.73
C THR A 133 14.00 -0.33 -1.92
N THR A 134 14.71 -0.84 -0.92
CA THR A 134 15.12 -2.24 -0.84
C THR A 134 14.47 -2.85 0.38
N MET A 135 13.68 -3.90 0.17
CA MET A 135 12.97 -4.61 1.23
C MET A 135 13.36 -6.07 1.25
N ARG A 136 13.60 -6.57 2.46
CA ARG A 136 13.85 -7.98 2.71
C ARG A 136 12.76 -8.54 3.61
N TYR A 137 12.23 -9.68 3.20
CA TYR A 137 11.24 -10.44 3.95
C TYR A 137 11.93 -11.64 4.59
N ARG A 138 11.88 -11.71 5.92
CA ARG A 138 12.49 -12.80 6.69
C ARG A 138 11.44 -13.76 7.20
N ARG A 139 10.33 -13.23 7.71
CA ARG A 139 9.24 -13.99 8.28
C ARG A 139 7.91 -13.32 7.91
N PRO A 140 6.90 -14.09 7.48
CA PRO A 140 5.56 -13.54 7.24
C PRO A 140 4.94 -13.03 8.56
N LEU A 141 4.29 -11.88 8.51
CA LEU A 141 3.37 -11.45 9.57
C LEU A 141 1.96 -11.93 9.19
N CYS A 142 1.31 -12.64 10.09
CA CYS A 142 -0.02 -13.24 9.84
C CYS A 142 -1.17 -12.35 10.32
N VAL A 143 -2.40 -12.69 9.91
CA VAL A 143 -3.64 -12.00 10.34
C VAL A 143 -3.65 -11.79 11.86
N GLY A 144 -3.93 -10.56 12.30
CA GLY A 144 -4.06 -10.22 13.72
C GLY A 144 -2.74 -10.13 14.49
N GLU A 145 -1.61 -10.47 13.87
CA GLU A 145 -0.30 -10.36 14.52
C GLU A 145 0.05 -8.88 14.77
N LYS A 146 0.44 -8.59 16.00
CA LYS A 146 0.87 -7.24 16.40
C LYS A 146 2.34 -7.07 16.03
N PHE A 147 2.66 -5.95 15.40
CA PHE A 147 4.04 -5.60 15.05
C PHE A 147 4.39 -4.19 15.52
N GLU A 148 5.69 -3.94 15.62
CA GLU A 148 6.28 -2.64 15.87
C GLU A 148 7.14 -2.26 14.67
N LEU A 149 6.79 -1.14 14.04
CA LEU A 149 7.53 -0.56 12.93
C LEU A 149 8.50 0.49 13.47
N ARG A 150 9.78 0.12 13.51
CA ARG A 150 10.88 0.97 13.98
C ARG A 150 11.50 1.69 12.78
N THR A 151 11.62 3.01 12.84
CA THR A 151 12.11 3.85 11.75
C THR A 151 13.23 4.75 12.26
N ARG A 152 14.39 4.73 11.58
CA ARG A 152 15.52 5.61 11.90
C ARG A 152 16.19 6.13 10.63
N ILE A 153 16.81 7.30 10.72
CA ILE A 153 17.71 7.81 9.68
C ILE A 153 19.07 7.17 9.92
N VAL A 154 19.58 6.46 8.91
CA VAL A 154 20.91 5.82 8.97
C VAL A 154 21.98 6.85 8.64
N THR A 155 21.78 7.62 7.57
CA THR A 155 22.70 8.64 7.09
C THR A 155 21.99 9.54 6.06
N TRP A 156 22.65 10.61 5.60
CA TRP A 156 22.23 11.44 4.48
C TRP A 156 23.44 11.89 3.66
N ASP A 157 23.20 12.19 2.39
CA ASP A 157 24.17 12.84 1.52
C ASP A 157 23.65 14.23 1.10
N GLY A 158 24.32 14.90 0.16
CA GLY A 158 23.91 16.23 -0.31
C GLY A 158 22.54 16.28 -1.02
N LYS A 159 21.95 15.14 -1.38
CA LYS A 159 20.71 15.05 -2.17
C LYS A 159 19.63 14.18 -1.54
N ALA A 160 19.95 13.29 -0.61
CA ALA A 160 19.02 12.30 -0.10
C ALA A 160 19.24 11.90 1.36
N PHE A 161 18.14 11.55 2.04
CA PHE A 161 18.16 10.82 3.29
C PHE A 161 18.12 9.31 3.03
N TYR A 162 18.85 8.55 3.85
CA TYR A 162 18.83 7.08 3.87
C TYR A 162 18.22 6.61 5.18
N LEU A 163 17.08 5.94 5.08
CA LEU A 163 16.30 5.49 6.22
C LEU A 163 16.29 3.98 6.29
N GLU A 164 16.26 3.46 7.50
CA GLU A 164 16.04 2.05 7.81
C GLU A 164 14.73 1.91 8.56
N GLN A 165 13.91 0.95 8.13
CA GLN A 165 12.64 0.63 8.76
C GLN A 165 12.53 -0.87 9.00
N ARG A 166 12.33 -1.26 10.27
CA ARG A 166 12.24 -2.67 10.70
C ARG A 166 10.84 -2.98 11.20
N PHE A 167 10.27 -4.07 10.71
CA PHE A 167 9.08 -4.68 11.29
C PHE A 167 9.52 -5.72 12.31
N VAL A 168 9.21 -5.49 13.58
CA VAL A 168 9.50 -6.41 14.68
C VAL A 168 8.19 -7.01 15.15
N SER A 169 8.05 -8.33 15.10
CA SER A 169 6.86 -8.99 15.64
C SER A 169 6.84 -8.85 17.15
N ARG A 170 5.69 -8.47 17.71
CA ARG A 170 5.49 -8.42 19.17
C ARG A 170 5.13 -9.79 19.75
N LYS A 171 4.95 -10.80 18.90
CA LYS A 171 4.69 -12.19 19.32
C LYS A 171 5.96 -12.90 19.76
N ASP A 172 7.03 -12.79 18.97
CA ASP A 172 8.30 -13.51 19.19
C ASP A 172 9.53 -12.58 19.27
N GLY A 173 9.36 -11.27 19.12
CA GLY A 173 10.45 -10.30 19.12
C GLY A 173 11.33 -10.33 17.86
N MET A 174 10.98 -11.15 16.87
CA MET A 174 11.81 -11.36 15.69
C MET A 174 11.57 -10.28 14.65
N VAL A 175 12.64 -9.88 13.96
CA VAL A 175 12.56 -8.99 12.80
C VAL A 175 11.91 -9.74 11.63
N ALA A 176 10.70 -9.33 11.27
CA ALA A 176 9.91 -9.93 10.20
C ALA A 176 10.33 -9.41 8.81
N ALA A 177 10.58 -8.11 8.71
CA ALA A 177 11.04 -7.47 7.48
C ALA A 177 11.92 -6.25 7.78
N VAL A 178 12.86 -5.95 6.89
CA VAL A 178 13.71 -4.75 6.96
C VAL A 178 13.67 -4.05 5.61
N MET A 179 13.48 -2.73 5.64
CA MET A 179 13.49 -1.89 4.46
C MET A 179 14.52 -0.79 4.61
N PHE A 180 15.35 -0.60 3.58
CA PHE A 180 16.15 0.60 3.37
C PHE A 180 15.47 1.47 2.32
N CYS A 181 15.38 2.77 2.59
CA CYS A 181 14.74 3.74 1.72
C CYS A 181 15.66 4.92 1.46
N LYS A 182 15.88 5.24 0.19
CA LYS A 182 16.53 6.46 -0.26
C LYS A 182 15.46 7.48 -0.62
N GLN A 183 15.46 8.61 0.07
CA GLN A 183 14.54 9.72 -0.18
C GLN A 183 15.29 10.93 -0.71
N ASN A 184 15.05 11.26 -1.97
CA ASN A 184 15.65 12.42 -2.62
C ASN A 184 14.91 13.69 -2.19
N VAL A 185 15.67 14.74 -1.89
CA VAL A 185 15.16 16.10 -1.71
C VAL A 185 15.24 16.82 -3.05
N LEU A 186 14.09 17.15 -3.61
CA LEU A 186 13.98 17.98 -4.80
C LEU A 186 13.86 19.45 -4.39
N ARG A 187 14.54 20.33 -5.12
CA ARG A 187 14.53 21.79 -4.90
C ARG A 187 14.99 22.19 -3.49
N GLY A 188 15.98 21.47 -2.95
CA GLY A 188 16.62 21.73 -1.66
C GLY A 188 17.67 20.66 -1.31
N SER A 189 18.20 20.67 -0.09
CA SER A 189 19.09 19.62 0.43
C SER A 189 18.67 19.13 1.83
N PRO A 190 19.09 17.90 2.22
CA PRO A 190 18.95 17.41 3.59
C PRO A 190 19.47 18.40 4.65
N ASP A 191 20.62 19.03 4.42
CA ASP A 191 21.22 19.99 5.35
C ASP A 191 20.35 21.24 5.56
N GLN A 192 19.73 21.77 4.50
CA GLN A 192 18.83 22.92 4.62
C GLN A 192 17.60 22.58 5.48
N ILE A 193 17.07 21.37 5.34
CA ILE A 193 15.94 20.88 6.14
C ILE A 193 16.38 20.76 7.61
N LEU A 194 17.51 20.10 7.88
CA LEU A 194 18.03 19.93 9.24
C LEU A 194 18.34 21.29 9.90
N GLN A 195 18.97 22.21 9.19
CA GLN A 195 19.24 23.57 9.68
C GLN A 195 17.95 24.34 10.00
N HIS A 196 16.89 24.19 9.19
CA HIS A 196 15.59 24.80 9.48
C HIS A 196 14.96 24.22 10.75
N LEU A 197 15.12 22.91 10.99
CA LEU A 197 14.60 22.24 12.17
C LEU A 197 15.32 22.66 13.45
N CYS A 198 16.65 22.87 13.40
CA CYS A 198 17.45 23.32 14.54
C CYS A 198 17.17 24.77 14.97
N LYS A 199 16.60 25.63 14.11
CA LYS A 199 16.35 27.06 14.39
C LYS A 199 15.05 27.35 15.16
N ARG A 200 14.27 26.34 15.55
CA ARG A 200 12.94 26.55 16.17
C ARG A 200 13.00 26.82 17.68
N LYS A 201 12.48 27.99 18.11
CA LYS A 201 11.92 28.22 19.46
C LYS A 201 10.41 27.91 19.47
N TYR A 202 9.92 27.40 20.59
CA TYR A 202 8.63 26.70 20.76
C TYR A 202 7.40 27.62 20.98
N ARG A 203 6.23 27.13 20.54
CA ARG A 203 4.91 27.31 21.18
C ARG A 203 4.13 25.99 21.02
N LEU A 204 3.64 25.44 22.15
CA LEU A 204 2.67 24.34 22.17
C LEU A 204 1.26 24.93 22.10
N ALA A 205 0.40 24.36 21.26
CA ALA A 205 -1.04 24.58 21.33
C ALA A 205 -1.72 23.21 21.21
N ALA A 206 -2.55 22.87 22.18
CA ALA A 206 -3.47 21.73 22.15
C ALA A 206 -4.86 22.25 21.74
N ALA A 207 -5.57 21.49 20.90
CA ALA A 207 -6.95 21.76 20.54
C ALA A 207 -7.82 20.54 20.90
N GLY A 208 -8.95 20.77 21.57
CA GLY A 208 -9.96 19.75 21.90
C GLY A 208 -11.04 19.65 20.82
N VAL A 209 -11.68 18.48 20.73
CA VAL A 209 -12.79 18.20 19.80
C VAL A 209 -13.95 17.53 20.57
N SER A 210 -15.18 17.88 20.20
CA SER A 210 -16.45 17.48 20.84
C SER A 210 -17.19 16.39 20.05
N LEU A 211 -18.07 15.68 20.79
CA LEU A 211 -18.86 14.49 20.51
C LEU A 211 -19.71 14.53 19.23
N ALA A 212 -19.36 13.66 18.26
CA ALA A 212 -20.18 13.28 17.11
C ALA A 212 -20.18 11.75 16.93
N ASP A 213 -20.26 11.01 18.03
CA ASP A 213 -19.88 9.59 18.05
C ASP A 213 -20.99 8.63 17.61
N MET A 214 -22.28 8.94 17.81
CA MET A 214 -23.31 7.89 17.69
C MET A 214 -23.73 7.54 16.25
N LEU A 215 -23.70 8.50 15.31
CA LEU A 215 -23.95 8.25 13.87
C LEU A 215 -22.71 7.65 13.19
N LEU A 216 -21.52 7.94 13.73
CA LEU A 216 -20.24 7.43 13.27
C LEU A 216 -20.15 5.91 13.47
N TRP A 217 -20.65 5.35 14.58
CA TRP A 217 -20.55 3.92 14.86
C TRP A 217 -21.42 3.04 13.95
N VAL A 218 -22.60 3.49 13.53
CA VAL A 218 -23.49 2.72 12.63
C VAL A 218 -22.96 2.71 11.18
N LEU A 219 -22.53 3.87 10.68
CA LEU A 219 -21.89 3.97 9.36
C LEU A 219 -20.51 3.32 9.36
N SER A 220 -19.74 3.43 10.45
CA SER A 220 -18.45 2.74 10.59
C SER A 220 -18.61 1.22 10.67
N SER A 221 -19.66 0.71 11.32
CA SER A 221 -19.87 -0.75 11.43
C SER A 221 -20.31 -1.36 10.08
N LEU A 222 -21.17 -0.66 9.33
CA LEU A 222 -21.56 -1.07 7.97
C LEU A 222 -20.40 -0.95 6.98
N LEU A 223 -19.56 0.09 7.09
CA LEU A 223 -18.33 0.26 6.30
C LEU A 223 -17.26 -0.79 6.67
N VAL A 224 -17.10 -1.12 7.96
CA VAL A 224 -16.15 -2.12 8.48
C VAL A 224 -16.52 -3.52 7.99
N LEU A 225 -17.81 -3.91 7.97
CA LEU A 225 -18.24 -5.19 7.40
C LEU A 225 -17.94 -5.30 5.89
N PHE A 226 -18.12 -4.18 5.15
CA PHE A 226 -17.96 -4.11 3.69
C PHE A 226 -16.48 -3.98 3.23
N SER A 227 -15.55 -3.70 4.15
CA SER A 227 -14.12 -3.39 3.89
C SER A 227 -13.13 -4.42 4.47
N THR A 228 -13.61 -5.57 4.94
CA THR A 228 -12.77 -6.58 5.58
C THR A 228 -11.79 -7.26 4.63
N ILE A 229 -12.01 -7.25 3.31
CA ILE A 229 -11.18 -7.95 2.32
C ILE A 229 -10.86 -6.97 1.17
N ASP A 230 -9.61 -6.93 0.68
CA ASP A 230 -9.24 -6.20 -0.56
C ASP A 230 -9.84 -6.93 -1.77
N LEU A 231 -11.18 -6.86 -1.91
CA LEU A 231 -11.94 -7.58 -2.92
C LEU A 231 -11.42 -7.24 -4.33
N TRP A 232 -11.01 -5.98 -4.54
CA TRP A 232 -10.43 -5.54 -5.80
C TRP A 232 -9.11 -6.26 -6.13
N TYR A 233 -8.25 -6.48 -5.14
CA TYR A 233 -7.05 -7.31 -5.32
C TYR A 233 -7.37 -8.73 -5.74
N PHE A 234 -8.28 -9.41 -5.02
CA PHE A 234 -8.63 -10.80 -5.34
C PHE A 234 -9.38 -10.92 -6.67
N MET A 235 -10.31 -10.01 -6.97
CA MET A 235 -11.00 -9.96 -8.26
C MET A 235 -10.02 -9.72 -9.41
N ARG A 236 -9.08 -8.79 -9.25
CA ARG A 236 -8.06 -8.51 -10.28
C ARG A 236 -7.08 -9.67 -10.43
N GLY A 237 -6.72 -10.34 -9.34
CA GLY A 237 -5.91 -11.55 -9.35
C GLY A 237 -6.60 -12.70 -10.07
N ALA A 238 -7.86 -12.97 -9.75
CA ALA A 238 -8.68 -13.98 -10.41
C ALA A 238 -8.87 -13.67 -11.90
N TRP A 239 -9.17 -12.41 -12.24
CA TRP A 239 -9.27 -11.95 -13.62
C TRP A 239 -7.93 -12.08 -14.36
N ALA A 240 -6.82 -11.73 -13.71
CA ALA A 240 -5.49 -11.88 -14.28
C ALA A 240 -5.19 -13.35 -14.58
N VAL A 241 -5.40 -14.26 -13.62
CA VAL A 241 -5.23 -15.71 -13.84
C VAL A 241 -6.11 -16.19 -14.98
N LEU A 242 -7.41 -15.87 -14.96
CA LEU A 242 -8.35 -16.28 -16.00
C LEU A 242 -7.90 -15.77 -17.38
N LYS A 243 -7.59 -14.48 -17.49
CA LYS A 243 -7.07 -13.85 -18.71
C LYS A 243 -5.82 -14.55 -19.22
N TYR A 244 -4.88 -14.90 -18.33
CA TYR A 244 -3.60 -15.49 -18.72
C TYR A 244 -3.69 -16.98 -19.02
N LEU A 245 -4.69 -17.70 -18.51
CA LEU A 245 -5.00 -19.06 -18.92
C LEU A 245 -5.46 -19.15 -20.38
N PHE A 246 -6.05 -18.08 -20.93
CA PHE A 246 -6.49 -17.98 -22.32
C PHE A 246 -5.48 -17.31 -23.26
N GLN A 247 -4.30 -16.91 -22.77
CA GLN A 247 -3.25 -16.36 -23.62
C GLN A 247 -2.29 -17.45 -24.10
N ASP A 248 -1.64 -17.20 -25.24
CA ASP A 248 -0.66 -18.13 -25.79
C ASP A 248 0.49 -18.38 -24.80
N PRO A 249 0.86 -19.66 -24.60
CA PRO A 249 1.95 -20.03 -23.72
C PRO A 249 3.29 -19.55 -24.29
N VAL A 250 4.15 -19.07 -23.42
CA VAL A 250 5.52 -18.65 -23.77
C VAL A 250 6.46 -19.78 -23.37
N ARG A 251 6.85 -20.63 -24.34
CA ARG A 251 7.64 -21.84 -24.07
C ARG A 251 9.08 -21.55 -23.63
N ASP A 252 9.63 -20.42 -24.06
CA ASP A 252 10.94 -19.98 -23.61
C ASP A 252 10.82 -19.34 -22.23
N VAL A 253 11.41 -20.00 -21.23
CA VAL A 253 11.37 -19.57 -19.83
C VAL A 253 12.26 -18.34 -19.57
N LEU A 254 13.23 -18.06 -20.44
CA LEU A 254 14.13 -16.90 -20.34
C LEU A 254 13.67 -15.72 -21.19
N ALA A 255 12.71 -15.93 -22.10
CA ALA A 255 12.15 -14.86 -22.91
C ALA A 255 11.48 -13.80 -22.03
N GLU A 256 11.76 -12.54 -22.36
CA GLU A 256 11.09 -11.40 -21.75
C GLU A 256 9.60 -11.44 -22.10
N GLN A 257 8.74 -11.36 -21.07
CA GLN A 257 7.31 -11.24 -21.26
C GLN A 257 6.85 -9.82 -20.92
N VAL A 258 5.94 -9.30 -21.75
CA VAL A 258 5.42 -7.94 -21.62
C VAL A 258 3.96 -7.98 -21.19
N VAL A 259 3.65 -7.27 -20.10
CA VAL A 259 2.28 -7.00 -19.66
C VAL A 259 1.99 -5.52 -19.88
N HIS A 260 0.89 -5.21 -20.57
CA HIS A 260 0.48 -3.83 -20.80
C HIS A 260 -0.48 -3.35 -19.72
N GLY A 261 -0.27 -2.12 -19.26
CA GLY A 261 -1.11 -1.46 -18.24
C GLY A 261 -1.32 0.02 -18.53
N ARG A 262 -2.25 0.61 -17.77
CA ARG A 262 -2.47 2.06 -17.68
C ARG A 262 -2.62 2.42 -16.21
N VAL A 263 -2.14 3.61 -15.83
CA VAL A 263 -2.32 4.12 -14.47
C VAL A 263 -3.79 4.52 -14.27
N LEU A 264 -4.49 3.83 -13.38
CA LEU A 264 -5.90 4.08 -13.10
C LEU A 264 -6.05 5.05 -11.91
N PRO A 265 -7.23 5.66 -11.70
CA PRO A 265 -7.38 6.62 -10.62
C PRO A 265 -7.12 6.03 -9.22
N HIS A 266 -7.29 4.72 -9.02
CA HIS A 266 -6.98 4.01 -7.77
C HIS A 266 -5.49 3.69 -7.57
N ASP A 267 -4.67 3.96 -8.58
CA ASP A 267 -3.22 3.79 -8.52
C ASP A 267 -2.49 5.07 -8.10
N ILE A 268 -3.19 6.21 -8.11
CA ILE A 268 -2.62 7.53 -7.84
C ILE A 268 -2.51 7.81 -6.34
N ASP A 269 -1.42 8.46 -5.93
CA ASP A 269 -1.19 8.97 -4.59
C ASP A 269 -1.65 10.44 -4.43
N TYR A 270 -1.42 11.03 -3.25
CA TYR A 270 -1.79 12.43 -2.98
C TYR A 270 -0.95 13.45 -3.79
N MET A 271 0.16 13.03 -4.40
CA MET A 271 1.01 13.87 -5.25
C MET A 271 0.60 13.80 -6.72
N GLY A 272 -0.45 13.04 -7.07
CA GLY A 272 -0.91 12.89 -8.45
C GLY A 272 -0.09 11.91 -9.28
N HIS A 273 0.75 11.09 -8.64
CA HIS A 273 1.60 10.11 -9.32
C HIS A 273 1.19 8.70 -8.94
N MET A 274 1.55 7.71 -9.78
CA MET A 274 1.40 6.32 -9.42
C MET A 274 2.12 6.03 -8.09
N ASN A 275 1.36 5.56 -7.12
CA ASN A 275 1.84 5.26 -5.77
C ASN A 275 2.94 4.18 -5.84
N ASN A 276 4.03 4.39 -5.09
CA ASN A 276 5.17 3.47 -5.04
C ASN A 276 4.78 2.00 -4.78
N ALA A 277 3.85 1.75 -3.86
CA ALA A 277 3.38 0.40 -3.55
C ALA A 277 2.60 -0.24 -4.72
N ARG A 278 2.02 0.56 -5.62
CA ARG A 278 1.32 0.04 -6.81
C ARG A 278 2.27 -0.57 -7.82
N TYR A 279 3.49 -0.05 -7.96
CA TYR A 279 4.51 -0.67 -8.82
C TYR A 279 4.80 -2.11 -8.39
N LEU A 280 5.01 -2.35 -7.09
CA LEU A 280 5.27 -3.69 -6.56
C LEU A 280 4.07 -4.63 -6.74
N ARG A 281 2.85 -4.11 -6.55
CA ARG A 281 1.62 -4.87 -6.79
C ARG A 281 1.45 -5.27 -8.27
N GLU A 282 1.72 -4.37 -9.21
CA GLU A 282 1.72 -4.72 -10.65
C GLU A 282 2.81 -5.74 -10.98
N CYS A 283 3.98 -5.63 -10.34
CA CYS A 283 5.04 -6.62 -10.45
C CYS A 283 4.59 -8.01 -9.99
N ASP A 284 3.84 -8.13 -8.88
CA ASP A 284 3.27 -9.40 -8.42
C ASP A 284 2.36 -10.02 -9.50
N PHE A 285 1.43 -9.25 -10.07
CA PHE A 285 0.54 -9.73 -11.12
C PHE A 285 1.28 -10.11 -12.40
N ALA A 286 2.32 -9.37 -12.79
CA ALA A 286 3.13 -9.69 -13.95
C ALA A 286 3.95 -10.97 -13.74
N ARG A 287 4.47 -11.22 -12.52
CA ARG A 287 5.16 -12.48 -12.21
C ARG A 287 4.20 -13.67 -12.19
N LEU A 288 3.00 -13.48 -11.65
CA LEU A 288 1.94 -14.48 -11.76
C LEU A 288 1.65 -14.83 -13.23
N SER A 289 1.48 -13.82 -14.08
CA SER A 289 1.34 -14.00 -15.54
C SER A 289 2.52 -14.77 -16.14
N TYR A 290 3.74 -14.33 -15.84
CA TYR A 290 4.98 -14.91 -16.34
C TYR A 290 5.06 -16.41 -16.05
N TYR A 291 4.81 -16.80 -14.80
CA TYR A 291 4.88 -18.19 -14.34
C TYR A 291 3.72 -19.05 -14.82
N THR A 292 2.53 -18.49 -14.99
CA THR A 292 1.40 -19.22 -15.56
C THR A 292 1.64 -19.51 -17.03
N ARG A 293 2.10 -18.52 -17.81
CA ARG A 293 2.26 -18.62 -19.27
C ARG A 293 3.44 -19.48 -19.72
N ASN A 294 4.50 -19.57 -18.91
CA ASN A 294 5.65 -20.44 -19.21
C ASN A 294 5.58 -21.81 -18.52
N GLY A 295 4.50 -22.13 -17.82
CA GLY A 295 4.29 -23.41 -17.17
C GLY A 295 5.02 -23.59 -15.83
N MET A 296 5.81 -22.62 -15.36
CA MET A 296 6.47 -22.70 -14.04
C MET A 296 5.47 -22.85 -12.90
N PHE A 297 4.30 -22.20 -12.97
CA PHE A 297 3.28 -22.34 -11.93
C PHE A 297 2.77 -23.79 -11.81
N LYS A 298 2.51 -24.44 -12.94
CA LYS A 298 2.08 -25.86 -12.99
C LYS A 298 3.20 -26.79 -12.52
N ALA A 299 4.44 -26.53 -12.92
CA ALA A 299 5.59 -27.32 -12.49
C ALA A 299 5.86 -27.20 -10.99
N SER A 300 5.82 -25.98 -10.44
CA SER A 300 5.95 -25.75 -9.00
C SER A 300 4.87 -26.50 -8.23
N HIS A 301 3.61 -26.45 -8.69
CA HIS A 301 2.53 -27.22 -8.08
C HIS A 301 2.78 -28.73 -8.14
N ALA A 302 3.19 -29.27 -9.30
CA ALA A 302 3.47 -30.70 -9.48
C ALA A 302 4.64 -31.20 -8.61
N LEU A 303 5.62 -30.34 -8.35
CA LEU A 303 6.79 -30.63 -7.51
C LEU A 303 6.55 -30.33 -6.02
N GLY A 304 5.37 -29.83 -5.63
CA GLY A 304 5.12 -29.36 -4.27
C GLY A 304 5.96 -28.13 -3.87
N ALA A 305 6.58 -27.47 -4.85
CA ALA A 305 7.44 -26.31 -4.64
C ALA A 305 6.62 -25.04 -4.39
N ARG A 306 7.14 -24.17 -3.52
CA ARG A 306 6.56 -22.84 -3.28
C ARG A 306 7.58 -21.76 -3.64
N MET A 307 7.16 -20.77 -4.42
CA MET A 307 7.98 -19.62 -4.78
C MET A 307 7.53 -18.42 -3.94
N VAL A 308 8.44 -17.90 -3.11
CA VAL A 308 8.15 -16.78 -2.21
C VAL A 308 9.18 -15.66 -2.40
N VAL A 309 8.75 -14.41 -2.30
CA VAL A 309 9.66 -13.27 -2.41
C VAL A 309 10.51 -13.17 -1.14
N GLY A 310 11.83 -13.34 -1.28
CA GLY A 310 12.78 -13.19 -0.17
C GLY A 310 13.36 -11.78 -0.06
N ALA A 311 13.54 -11.11 -1.19
CA ALA A 311 14.00 -9.73 -1.26
C ALA A 311 13.52 -9.05 -2.53
N SER A 312 13.29 -7.74 -2.48
CA SER A 312 13.02 -6.91 -3.64
C SER A 312 13.68 -5.54 -3.51
N THR A 313 14.19 -5.01 -4.62
CA THR A 313 14.69 -3.65 -4.74
C THR A 313 14.06 -2.99 -5.94
N ILE A 314 13.46 -1.82 -5.74
CA ILE A 314 12.91 -1.00 -6.81
C ILE A 314 13.64 0.35 -6.84
N ARG A 315 14.04 0.75 -8.05
CA ARG A 315 14.61 2.06 -8.35
C ARG A 315 13.62 2.84 -9.20
N TYR A 316 13.15 3.96 -8.67
CA TYR A 316 12.25 4.87 -9.35
C TYR A 316 13.07 5.91 -10.11
N ARG A 317 12.86 6.01 -11.42
CA ARG A 317 13.54 6.96 -12.30
C ARG A 317 12.62 8.11 -12.70
N ARG A 318 11.37 7.80 -13.01
CA ARG A 318 10.32 8.77 -13.35
C ARG A 318 8.97 8.28 -12.88
N SER A 319 8.17 9.18 -12.33
CA SER A 319 6.80 8.90 -11.94
C SER A 319 5.91 8.74 -13.18
N LEU A 320 5.04 7.72 -13.17
CA LEU A 320 3.95 7.59 -14.14
C LEU A 320 2.73 8.41 -13.66
N GLY A 321 2.13 9.18 -14.55
CA GLY A 321 0.95 10.01 -14.28
C GLY A 321 -0.37 9.29 -14.53
N LEU A 322 -1.48 9.90 -14.10
CA LEU A 322 -2.83 9.36 -14.31
C LEU A 322 -3.11 9.13 -15.81
N GLY A 323 -3.61 7.95 -16.17
CA GLY A 323 -3.94 7.56 -17.53
C GLY A 323 -2.73 7.20 -18.40
N GLU A 324 -1.50 7.39 -17.92
CA GLU A 324 -0.29 7.04 -18.67
C GLU A 324 -0.23 5.52 -18.92
N ALA A 325 0.01 5.14 -20.18
CA ALA A 325 0.13 3.75 -20.57
C ALA A 325 1.58 3.29 -20.42
N PHE A 326 1.76 2.06 -19.93
CA PHE A 326 3.08 1.49 -19.71
C PHE A 326 3.15 0.02 -20.12
N GLU A 327 4.38 -0.45 -20.31
CA GLU A 327 4.75 -1.84 -20.48
C GLU A 327 5.51 -2.30 -19.24
N LEU A 328 5.07 -3.38 -18.63
CA LEU A 328 5.77 -4.07 -17.58
C LEU A 328 6.45 -5.29 -18.17
N ARG A 329 7.75 -5.15 -18.42
CA ARG A 329 8.60 -6.19 -19.02
C ARG A 329 9.23 -7.00 -17.90
N SER A 330 9.05 -8.32 -17.92
CA SER A 330 9.53 -9.22 -16.86
C SER A 330 10.37 -10.33 -17.46
N ARG A 331 11.52 -10.64 -16.84
CA ARG A 331 12.39 -11.75 -17.24
C ARG A 331 13.15 -12.35 -16.05
N ILE A 332 13.48 -13.63 -16.14
CA ILE A 332 14.48 -14.25 -15.25
C ILE A 332 15.86 -13.84 -15.76
N VAL A 333 16.68 -13.26 -14.88
CA VAL A 333 18.05 -12.85 -15.21
C VAL A 333 19.02 -14.00 -14.98
N ALA A 334 18.92 -14.65 -13.82
CA ALA A 334 19.74 -15.78 -13.42
C ALA A 334 19.05 -16.53 -12.26
N TRP A 335 19.63 -17.63 -11.79
CA TRP A 335 19.21 -18.31 -10.57
C TRP A 335 20.41 -18.87 -9.82
N ASP A 336 20.23 -19.09 -8.51
CA ASP A 336 21.15 -19.87 -7.68
C ASP A 336 20.49 -21.20 -7.26
N GLU A 337 21.14 -21.94 -6.37
CA GLU A 337 20.64 -23.23 -5.85
C GLU A 337 19.25 -23.14 -5.20
N LYS A 338 18.86 -21.96 -4.71
CA LYS A 338 17.66 -21.77 -3.87
C LYS A 338 16.69 -20.74 -4.43
N SER A 339 17.05 -19.95 -5.43
CA SER A 339 16.34 -18.72 -5.75
C SER A 339 16.45 -18.33 -7.22
N PHE A 340 15.34 -17.87 -7.79
CA PHE A 340 15.33 -17.14 -9.05
C PHE A 340 15.59 -15.65 -8.83
N PHE A 341 16.35 -15.03 -9.72
CA PHE A 341 16.54 -13.58 -9.79
C PHE A 341 15.76 -13.02 -10.99
N VAL A 342 14.77 -12.18 -10.69
CA VAL A 342 13.82 -11.68 -11.68
C VAL A 342 13.98 -10.17 -11.79
N GLU A 343 14.11 -9.69 -13.03
CA GLU A 343 14.09 -8.27 -13.34
C GLU A 343 12.73 -7.88 -13.92
N GLN A 344 12.19 -6.74 -13.48
CA GLN A 344 10.99 -6.16 -14.05
C GLN A 344 11.18 -4.67 -14.32
N ARG A 345 10.80 -4.22 -15.51
CA ARG A 345 10.98 -2.85 -15.98
C ARG A 345 9.65 -2.23 -16.38
N PHE A 346 9.33 -1.08 -15.81
CA PHE A 346 8.22 -0.24 -16.25
C PHE A 346 8.73 0.69 -17.34
N VAL A 347 8.21 0.53 -18.55
CA VAL A 347 8.55 1.33 -19.73
C VAL A 347 7.34 2.17 -20.11
N SER A 348 7.46 3.49 -20.14
CA SER A 348 6.38 4.36 -20.60
C SER A 348 6.13 4.13 -22.09
N LYS A 349 4.87 3.97 -22.50
CA LYS A 349 4.52 3.84 -23.93
C LYS A 349 4.59 5.16 -24.68
N SER A 350 4.63 6.29 -23.96
CA SER A 350 4.66 7.62 -24.59
C SER A 350 6.00 7.90 -25.26
N ASP A 351 7.10 7.51 -24.63
CA ASP A 351 8.46 7.86 -25.05
C ASP A 351 9.48 6.72 -24.90
N GLY A 352 9.07 5.53 -24.45
CA GLY A 352 9.95 4.38 -24.23
C GLY A 352 10.87 4.51 -23.02
N PHE A 353 10.71 5.53 -22.17
CA PHE A 353 11.57 5.71 -21.00
C PHE A 353 11.28 4.66 -19.92
N ILE A 354 12.33 4.14 -19.30
CA ILE A 354 12.21 3.20 -18.17
C ILE A 354 11.93 3.99 -16.90
N SER A 355 10.65 4.05 -16.51
CA SER A 355 10.15 4.76 -15.34
C SER A 355 10.59 4.12 -14.02
N ALA A 356 10.64 2.78 -13.95
CA ALA A 356 11.11 2.05 -12.76
C ALA A 356 11.73 0.70 -13.12
N VAL A 357 12.68 0.24 -12.32
CA VAL A 357 13.33 -1.08 -12.45
C VAL A 357 13.28 -1.80 -11.11
N ILE A 358 12.89 -3.07 -11.13
CA ILE A 358 12.75 -3.93 -9.97
C ILE A 358 13.66 -5.13 -10.15
N LEU A 359 14.46 -5.43 -9.13
CA LEU A 359 15.12 -6.71 -8.95
C LEU A 359 14.44 -7.46 -7.81
N CYS A 360 14.08 -8.72 -8.05
CA CYS A 360 13.34 -9.56 -7.11
C CYS A 360 14.04 -10.92 -6.96
N ARG A 361 14.30 -11.32 -5.72
CA ARG A 361 14.77 -12.67 -5.37
C ARG A 361 13.56 -13.49 -4.95
N GLN A 362 13.29 -14.56 -5.69
CA GLN A 362 12.26 -15.52 -5.35
C GLN A 362 12.87 -16.81 -4.86
N ASN A 363 12.71 -17.08 -3.56
CA ASN A 363 13.17 -18.32 -2.95
C ASN A 363 12.22 -19.45 -3.33
N VAL A 364 12.79 -20.57 -3.73
CA VAL A 364 12.09 -21.83 -3.95
C VAL A 364 12.19 -22.65 -2.66
N ILE A 365 11.04 -23.00 -2.11
CA ILE A 365 10.92 -23.85 -0.92
C ILE A 365 10.43 -25.22 -1.36
N HIS A 366 10.97 -26.28 -0.76
CA HIS A 366 10.67 -27.69 -1.05
C HIS A 366 11.11 -28.18 -2.44
N SER A 367 11.88 -27.39 -3.19
CA SER A 367 12.52 -27.78 -4.46
C SER A 367 13.66 -26.79 -4.78
N THR A 368 14.24 -26.86 -5.98
CA THR A 368 15.25 -25.92 -6.48
C THR A 368 14.82 -25.31 -7.82
N PRO A 369 15.37 -24.13 -8.19
CA PRO A 369 15.18 -23.57 -9.53
C PRO A 369 15.46 -24.56 -10.66
N ASP A 370 16.57 -25.30 -10.58
CA ASP A 370 16.94 -26.27 -11.61
C ASP A 370 15.92 -27.41 -11.77
N GLN A 371 15.37 -27.94 -10.68
CA GLN A 371 14.34 -28.98 -10.72
C GLN A 371 13.06 -28.47 -11.40
N ILE A 372 12.64 -27.25 -11.09
CA ILE A 372 11.48 -26.61 -11.73
C ILE A 372 11.73 -26.43 -13.23
N LEU A 373 12.89 -25.85 -13.60
CA LEU A 373 13.25 -25.63 -15.00
C LEU A 373 13.36 -26.94 -15.79
N GLN A 374 13.96 -27.98 -15.19
CA GLN A 374 14.04 -29.30 -15.81
C GLN A 374 12.65 -29.91 -16.01
N HIS A 375 11.74 -29.73 -15.06
CA HIS A 375 10.37 -30.21 -15.19
C HIS A 375 9.59 -29.48 -16.29
N VAL A 376 9.78 -28.16 -16.43
CA VAL A 376 9.12 -27.33 -17.46
C VAL A 376 9.69 -27.60 -18.85
N CYS A 377 11.01 -27.51 -18.99
CA CYS A 377 11.69 -27.57 -20.28
C CYS A 377 11.94 -29.01 -20.77
N LYS A 378 11.77 -30.02 -19.89
CA LYS A 378 12.11 -31.43 -20.13
C LYS A 378 13.58 -31.64 -20.54
N ARG A 379 14.43 -30.66 -20.22
CA ARG A 379 15.88 -30.66 -20.45
C ARG A 379 16.57 -29.86 -19.35
N LYS A 380 17.86 -30.10 -19.14
CA LYS A 380 18.69 -29.23 -18.30
C LYS A 380 18.84 -27.87 -18.99
N VAL A 381 18.57 -26.80 -18.25
CA VAL A 381 18.77 -25.41 -18.70
C VAL A 381 20.00 -24.88 -17.99
N GLU A 382 20.92 -24.27 -18.72
CA GLU A 382 22.10 -23.64 -18.13
C GLU A 382 21.73 -22.27 -17.58
N CYS A 383 22.26 -21.95 -16.39
CA CYS A 383 22.09 -20.64 -15.79
C CYS A 383 22.87 -19.59 -16.60
N PRO A 384 22.23 -18.48 -17.00
CA PRO A 384 22.94 -17.35 -17.59
C PRO A 384 23.98 -16.76 -16.64
N ASP A 385 24.99 -16.10 -17.22
CA ASP A 385 25.99 -15.36 -16.46
C ASP A 385 25.33 -14.25 -15.63
N ILE A 386 25.71 -14.17 -14.35
CA ILE A 386 25.18 -13.18 -13.42
C ILE A 386 25.83 -11.83 -13.73
N PRO A 387 25.06 -10.80 -14.12
CA PRO A 387 25.60 -9.45 -14.35
C PRO A 387 26.19 -8.85 -13.08
N GLU A 388 27.18 -7.96 -13.22
CA GLU A 388 27.91 -7.36 -12.09
C GLU A 388 27.00 -6.59 -11.12
N ASP A 389 26.02 -5.84 -11.64
CA ASP A 389 25.05 -5.11 -10.83
C ASP A 389 24.16 -6.06 -10.01
N LEU A 390 23.75 -7.18 -10.60
CA LEU A 390 23.03 -8.24 -9.90
C LEU A 390 23.92 -8.89 -8.82
N GLN A 391 25.20 -9.10 -9.09
CA GLN A 391 26.14 -9.67 -8.12
C GLN A 391 26.33 -8.74 -6.90
N HIS A 392 26.48 -7.42 -7.11
CA HIS A 392 26.53 -6.45 -6.02
C HIS A 392 25.26 -6.46 -5.18
N TRP A 393 24.10 -6.56 -5.84
CA TRP A 393 22.82 -6.66 -5.15
C TRP A 393 22.71 -7.96 -4.32
N ILE A 394 23.13 -9.10 -4.87
CA ILE A 394 23.19 -10.38 -4.15
C ILE A 394 24.10 -10.27 -2.91
N ASN A 395 25.28 -9.65 -3.07
CA ASN A 395 26.22 -9.46 -1.96
C ASN A 395 25.62 -8.58 -0.85
N PHE A 396 24.94 -7.49 -1.23
CA PHE A 396 24.23 -6.63 -0.29
C PHE A 396 23.16 -7.39 0.51
N ILE A 397 22.31 -8.18 -0.17
CA ILE A 397 21.27 -8.98 0.49
C ILE A 397 21.90 -10.07 1.38
N SER A 398 23.01 -10.66 0.96
CA SER A 398 23.73 -11.68 1.75
C SER A 398 24.36 -11.08 3.02
N ALA A 399 25.03 -9.93 2.92
CA ALA A 399 25.60 -9.21 4.07
C ALA A 399 24.51 -8.82 5.08
N ASN A 400 23.38 -8.29 4.59
CA ASN A 400 22.22 -8.02 5.43
C ASN A 400 21.69 -9.29 6.12
N SER A 401 21.86 -10.47 5.51
CA SER A 401 21.39 -11.75 6.08
C SER A 401 22.22 -12.16 7.26
N GLN A 402 23.53 -11.98 7.14
CA GLN A 402 24.50 -12.37 8.16
C GLN A 402 24.33 -11.46 9.38
N ALA A 403 24.20 -10.15 9.16
CA ALA A 403 23.93 -9.19 10.23
C ALA A 403 22.66 -9.55 11.01
N LEU A 404 21.54 -9.84 10.32
CA LEU A 404 20.28 -10.22 10.98
C LEU A 404 20.32 -11.59 11.68
N ARG A 405 21.17 -12.52 11.25
CA ARG A 405 21.37 -13.81 11.92
C ARG A 405 22.18 -13.65 13.20
N ALA A 406 23.25 -12.86 13.15
CA ALA A 406 24.07 -12.51 14.31
C ALA A 406 23.23 -11.82 15.40
N GLU A 407 22.34 -10.89 15.01
CA GLU A 407 21.41 -10.22 15.94
C GLU A 407 20.47 -11.19 16.67
N CYS A 408 20.13 -12.34 16.09
CA CYS A 408 19.23 -13.32 16.69
C CYS A 408 19.93 -14.39 17.54
N GLY A 409 21.25 -14.33 17.73
CA GLY A 409 22.00 -15.33 18.49
C GLY A 409 21.89 -16.75 17.91
N LEU A 410 21.65 -16.86 16.59
CA LEU A 410 21.50 -18.16 15.90
C LEU A 410 22.84 -18.76 15.45
N ASP A 411 23.96 -18.17 15.82
CA ASP A 411 25.28 -18.77 15.66
C ASP A 411 25.49 -19.81 16.77
N GLU A 412 24.93 -21.02 16.58
CA GLU A 412 25.54 -22.31 17.00
C GLU A 412 24.64 -23.55 16.83
N LYS A 413 23.32 -23.43 16.62
CA LYS A 413 22.42 -24.60 16.74
C LYS A 413 21.72 -25.11 15.48
N THR A 414 22.08 -24.69 14.27
CA THR A 414 21.51 -25.35 13.07
C THR A 414 22.43 -25.24 11.86
N LYS A 415 23.40 -26.16 11.80
CA LYS A 415 23.96 -26.65 10.53
C LYS A 415 23.26 -27.96 10.18
#